data_AF-S0NIU4-F1
#
_entry.id   AF-S0NIU4-F1
#
_cell.length_a   1.000
_cell.length_b   1.000
_cell.length_c   1.000
_cell.angle_alpha   90.00
_cell.angle_beta   90.00
_cell.angle_gamma   90.00
#
_symmetry.space_group_name_H-M   'P 1'
#
loop_
_entity.id
_entity.type
_entity.pdbx_description
1 polymer ?
#
loop_
_entity_poly.entity_id
_entity_poly.type
_entity_poly.pdbx_seq_one_letter_code
_entity_poly.pdbx_strand_id
1 'polypeptide(L)'
;MWDRPFDFADVNGNYKNIEGIDVYLKELSAVLKKHQVMSVGEANGVTAEEATAWVGENGYFDMIFEFEHIDLWRTRNDEGIDLRSFKHALVRWQESLADGRG
;
A
#
# COMPACT_ATOMS: atom_id res chain seq x y z
N MET A 1 6.28 -16.71 -11.92
CA MET A 1 6.02 -15.84 -10.75
C MET A 1 7.21 -15.84 -9.77
N TRP A 2 7.91 -16.97 -9.56
CA TRP A 2 9.10 -17.06 -8.71
C TRP A 2 10.44 -16.87 -9.44
N ASP A 3 10.42 -16.64 -10.76
CA ASP A 3 11.62 -16.56 -11.60
C ASP A 3 12.21 -15.15 -11.70
N ARG A 4 11.76 -14.21 -10.85
CA ARG A 4 12.30 -12.84 -10.85
C ARG A 4 13.70 -12.89 -10.24
N PRO A 5 14.76 -12.53 -10.99
CA PRO A 5 16.13 -12.58 -10.48
C PRO A 5 16.27 -11.64 -9.27
N PHE A 6 17.14 -12.03 -8.33
CA PHE A 6 17.40 -11.22 -7.15
C PHE A 6 17.97 -9.84 -7.55
N ASP A 7 17.32 -8.78 -7.07
CA ASP A 7 17.76 -7.40 -7.27
C ASP A 7 18.37 -6.85 -5.98
N PHE A 8 19.65 -6.49 -6.03
CA PHE A 8 20.34 -5.90 -4.88
C PHE A 8 19.84 -4.48 -4.55
N ALA A 9 19.20 -3.79 -5.51
CA ALA A 9 18.59 -2.48 -5.29
C ALA A 9 17.20 -2.57 -4.64
N ASP A 10 16.50 -3.70 -4.81
CA ASP A 10 15.20 -3.96 -4.18
C ASP A 10 15.15 -5.38 -3.59
N VAL A 11 15.79 -5.52 -2.42
CA VAL A 11 15.87 -6.79 -1.69
C VAL A 11 14.51 -7.33 -1.24
N ASN A 12 13.45 -6.51 -1.31
CA ASN A 12 12.09 -6.89 -0.94
C ASN A 12 11.21 -7.21 -2.16
N GLY A 13 11.66 -6.90 -3.38
CA GLY A 13 10.87 -6.95 -4.61
C GLY A 13 10.41 -8.33 -5.08
N ASN A 14 10.82 -9.38 -4.36
CA ASN A 14 10.41 -10.77 -4.60
C ASN A 14 9.32 -11.26 -3.62
N TYR A 15 8.98 -10.49 -2.60
CA TYR A 15 7.96 -10.87 -1.60
C TYR A 15 7.04 -9.72 -1.17
N LYS A 16 7.25 -8.52 -1.69
CA LYS A 16 6.43 -7.34 -1.43
C LYS A 16 5.44 -7.09 -2.58
N ASN A 17 4.14 -7.15 -2.30
CA ASN A 17 3.05 -6.88 -3.26
C ASN A 17 3.25 -7.58 -4.63
N ILE A 18 3.38 -8.91 -4.61
CA ILE A 18 3.74 -9.72 -5.79
C ILE A 18 2.51 -10.33 -6.43
N GLU A 19 2.45 -10.28 -7.77
CA GLU A 19 1.31 -10.64 -8.63
C GLU A 19 0.17 -11.40 -7.94
N GLY A 20 -0.02 -12.72 -8.00
CA GLY A 20 -1.20 -13.42 -7.42
C GLY A 20 -1.49 -13.32 -5.89
N ILE A 21 -0.98 -12.32 -5.15
CA ILE A 21 -1.34 -12.07 -3.74
C ILE A 21 -2.85 -11.77 -3.57
N ASP A 22 -3.50 -11.21 -4.58
CA ASP A 22 -4.91 -10.82 -4.56
C ASP A 22 -5.85 -12.00 -4.27
N VAL A 23 -5.50 -13.20 -4.76
CA VAL A 23 -6.27 -14.43 -4.52
C VAL A 23 -6.41 -14.70 -3.02
N TYR A 24 -5.30 -14.61 -2.28
CA TYR A 24 -5.27 -14.86 -0.84
C TYR A 24 -5.93 -13.72 -0.06
N LEU A 25 -5.71 -12.47 -0.49
CA LEU A 25 -6.32 -11.31 0.17
C LEU A 25 -7.84 -11.28 0.01
N LYS A 26 -8.38 -11.73 -1.13
CA LYS A 26 -9.84 -11.90 -1.33
C LYS A 26 -10.42 -12.97 -0.41
N GLU A 27 -9.72 -14.10 -0.26
CA GLU A 27 -10.15 -15.16 0.66
C GLU A 27 -10.17 -14.67 2.11
N LEU A 28 -9.11 -13.98 2.55
CA LEU A 28 -9.04 -13.36 3.87
C LEU A 28 -10.13 -12.31 4.06
N SER A 29 -10.33 -11.43 3.09
CA SER A 29 -11.34 -10.37 3.12
C SER A 29 -12.75 -10.94 3.30
N ALA A 30 -13.07 -12.06 2.64
CA ALA A 30 -14.36 -12.72 2.82
C ALA A 30 -14.61 -13.17 4.28
N VAL A 31 -13.56 -13.62 4.98
CA VAL A 31 -13.64 -13.95 6.41
C VAL A 31 -13.85 -12.69 7.25
N LEU A 32 -13.04 -11.64 7.03
CA LEU A 32 -13.14 -10.38 7.77
C LEU A 32 -14.53 -9.74 7.62
N LYS A 33 -15.03 -9.63 6.38
CA LYS A 33 -16.34 -9.06 6.06
C LYS A 33 -17.49 -9.89 6.66
N LYS A 34 -17.38 -11.22 6.66
CA LYS A 34 -18.35 -12.12 7.32
C LYS A 34 -18.49 -11.80 8.81
N HIS A 35 -17.39 -11.46 9.47
CA HIS A 35 -17.37 -11.12 10.90
C HIS A 35 -17.70 -9.64 11.18
N GLN A 36 -17.89 -8.81 10.15
CA GLN A 36 -18.22 -7.39 10.26
C GLN A 36 -17.24 -6.64 11.18
N VAL A 37 -15.95 -6.96 11.06
CA VAL A 37 -14.88 -6.28 11.79
C VAL A 37 -14.23 -5.22 10.89
N MET A 38 -13.78 -4.13 11.50
CA MET A 38 -12.91 -3.18 10.81
C MET A 38 -11.49 -3.76 10.71
N SER A 39 -10.88 -3.59 9.56
CA SER A 39 -9.61 -4.19 9.17
C SER A 39 -8.65 -3.14 8.62
N VAL A 40 -7.42 -3.16 9.14
CA VAL A 40 -6.34 -2.29 8.67
C VAL A 40 -5.17 -3.17 8.24
N GLY A 41 -4.79 -3.10 6.97
CA GLY A 41 -3.63 -3.81 6.44
C GLY A 41 -2.35 -2.99 6.55
N GLU A 42 -1.23 -3.61 6.92
CA GLU A 42 0.10 -3.01 6.73
C GLU A 42 0.60 -3.37 5.32
N ALA A 43 0.48 -2.45 4.36
CA ALA A 43 0.60 -2.76 2.94
C ALA A 43 1.82 -2.07 2.31
N ASN A 44 3.00 -2.59 2.60
CA ASN A 44 4.22 -2.10 1.98
C ASN A 44 4.25 -2.44 0.47
N GLY A 45 4.66 -1.48 -0.36
CA GLY A 45 4.80 -1.66 -1.80
C GLY A 45 3.52 -1.52 -2.60
N VAL A 46 2.47 -0.99 -1.98
CA VAL A 46 1.25 -0.55 -2.66
C VAL A 46 1.41 0.92 -3.01
N THR A 47 1.14 1.29 -4.25
CA THR A 47 1.10 2.71 -4.65
C THR A 47 -0.28 3.31 -4.47
N ALA A 48 -0.38 4.64 -4.45
CA ALA A 48 -1.67 5.32 -4.38
C ALA A 48 -2.61 4.90 -5.53
N GLU A 49 -2.09 4.64 -6.73
CA GLU A 49 -2.87 4.20 -7.89
C GLU A 49 -3.46 2.79 -7.72
N GLU A 50 -2.82 1.95 -6.92
CA GLU A 50 -3.28 0.59 -6.60
C GLU A 50 -4.27 0.57 -5.42
N ALA A 51 -4.39 1.68 -4.67
CA ALA A 51 -5.10 1.75 -3.39
C ALA A 51 -6.57 1.31 -3.48
N THR A 52 -7.28 1.62 -4.56
CA THR A 52 -8.68 1.20 -4.77
C THR A 52 -8.87 -0.32 -4.69
N ALA A 53 -7.91 -1.11 -5.17
CA ALA A 53 -7.99 -2.57 -5.07
C ALA A 53 -7.81 -3.07 -3.63
N TRP A 54 -7.13 -2.30 -2.79
CA TRP A 54 -6.84 -2.64 -1.40
C TRP A 54 -7.92 -2.17 -0.43
N VAL A 55 -8.46 -0.96 -0.62
CA VAL A 55 -9.36 -0.31 0.33
C VAL A 55 -10.64 0.26 -0.26
N GLY A 56 -10.90 0.11 -1.57
CA GLY A 56 -12.16 0.54 -2.16
C GLY A 56 -13.37 -0.25 -1.65
N GLU A 57 -14.57 0.07 -2.17
CA GLU A 57 -15.82 -0.62 -1.80
C GLU A 57 -15.71 -2.17 -1.90
N ASN A 58 -14.99 -2.65 -2.91
CA ASN A 58 -14.70 -4.08 -3.12
C ASN A 58 -13.27 -4.48 -2.72
N GLY A 59 -12.56 -3.62 -1.99
CA GLY A 59 -11.20 -3.80 -1.52
C GLY A 59 -11.07 -4.91 -0.48
N TYR A 60 -9.82 -5.29 -0.20
CA TYR A 60 -9.47 -6.36 0.73
C TYR A 60 -9.67 -5.94 2.19
N PHE A 61 -9.38 -4.68 2.50
CA PHE A 61 -9.41 -4.10 3.84
C PHE A 61 -10.26 -2.83 3.86
N ASP A 62 -10.59 -2.31 5.05
CA ASP A 62 -11.24 -1.01 5.18
C ASP A 62 -10.22 0.13 5.08
N MET A 63 -8.99 -0.11 5.53
CA MET A 63 -7.88 0.85 5.47
C MET A 63 -6.55 0.13 5.30
N ILE A 64 -5.51 0.86 4.88
CA ILE A 64 -4.13 0.39 4.93
C ILE A 64 -3.20 1.45 5.51
N PHE A 65 -2.12 0.98 6.15
CA PHE A 65 -0.91 1.77 6.34
C PHE A 65 -0.03 1.64 5.10
N GLU A 66 0.16 2.76 4.41
CA GLU A 66 1.11 2.94 3.31
C GLU A 66 2.44 3.53 3.79
N PHE A 67 3.50 3.36 3.00
CA PHE A 67 4.87 3.70 3.39
C PHE A 67 5.55 4.77 2.53
N GLU A 68 4.89 5.31 1.50
CA GLU A 68 5.47 6.29 0.57
C GLU A 68 5.97 7.53 1.31
N HIS A 69 5.17 8.07 2.25
CA HIS A 69 5.59 9.22 3.05
C HIS A 69 6.58 8.87 4.16
N ILE A 70 6.68 7.59 4.56
CA ILE A 70 7.66 7.09 5.56
C ILE A 70 9.05 6.95 4.91
N ASP A 71 9.11 6.56 3.64
CA ASP A 71 10.37 6.41 2.92
C ASP A 71 11.09 7.75 2.70
N LEU A 72 10.36 8.87 2.68
CA LEU A 72 10.92 10.23 2.65
C LEU A 72 11.82 10.56 3.86
N TRP A 73 11.69 9.82 4.96
CA TRP A 73 12.50 9.99 6.17
C TRP A 73 13.79 9.16 6.14
N ARG A 74 13.86 8.12 5.31
CA ARG A 74 15.01 7.20 5.23
C ARG A 74 16.19 7.78 4.46
N THR A 75 15.95 8.83 3.67
CA THR A 75 16.94 9.40 2.73
C THR A 75 17.71 10.59 3.30
N ARG A 76 17.51 10.98 4.57
CA ARG A 76 18.07 12.23 5.11
C ARG A 76 19.06 12.05 6.25
N ASN A 77 20.30 12.43 5.95
CA ASN A 77 21.38 12.67 6.89
C ASN A 77 21.44 14.17 7.22
N ASP A 78 20.52 14.68 8.04
CA ASP A 78 20.59 16.01 8.69
C ASP A 78 19.95 17.23 7.97
N GLU A 79 19.32 17.07 6.79
CA GLU A 79 18.76 18.19 6.00
C GLU A 79 17.30 18.60 6.34
N GLY A 80 16.73 18.17 7.47
CA GLY A 80 15.34 18.47 7.86
C GLY A 80 14.30 17.65 7.07
N ILE A 81 13.05 18.12 6.90
CA ILE A 81 12.00 17.41 6.15
C ILE A 81 11.74 18.09 4.80
N ASP A 82 11.62 17.32 3.71
CA ASP A 82 11.09 17.86 2.44
C ASP A 82 9.56 17.97 2.51
N LEU A 83 9.08 19.12 2.99
CA LEU A 83 7.66 19.39 3.14
C LEU A 83 6.89 19.31 1.81
N ARG A 84 7.54 19.62 0.67
CA ARG A 84 6.87 19.58 -0.63
C ARG A 84 6.61 18.13 -1.04
N SER A 85 7.62 17.28 -0.93
CA SER A 85 7.49 15.85 -1.23
C SER A 85 6.51 15.16 -0.28
N PHE A 86 6.55 15.49 1.01
CA PHE A 86 5.59 15.01 1.99
C PHE A 86 4.15 15.40 1.63
N LYS A 87 3.91 16.67 1.29
CA LYS A 87 2.59 17.14 0.84
C LYS A 87 2.13 16.39 -0.41
N HIS A 88 3.01 16.20 -1.39
CA HIS A 88 2.64 15.50 -2.62
C HIS A 88 2.26 14.04 -2.39
N ALA A 89 2.99 13.33 -1.53
CA ALA A 89 2.65 11.95 -1.14
C ALA A 89 1.24 11.91 -0.54
N LEU A 90 0.97 12.71 0.49
CA LEU A 90 -0.35 12.74 1.13
C LEU A 90 -1.49 13.10 0.17
N VAL A 91 -1.31 14.14 -0.66
CA VAL A 91 -2.34 14.57 -1.62
C VAL A 91 -2.64 13.47 -2.64
N ARG A 92 -1.61 12.77 -3.13
CA ARG A 92 -1.81 11.69 -4.10
C ARG A 92 -2.68 10.56 -3.52
N TRP A 93 -2.42 10.15 -2.28
CA TRP A 93 -3.24 9.15 -1.61
C TRP A 93 -4.68 9.61 -1.37
N GLN A 94 -4.87 10.88 -1.02
CA GLN A 94 -6.22 11.46 -0.88
C GLN A 94 -6.97 11.51 -2.21
N GLU A 95 -6.32 11.95 -3.29
CA GLU A 95 -6.93 12.06 -4.62
C GLU A 95 -7.22 10.69 -5.23
N SER A 96 -6.33 9.71 -5.06
CA SER A 96 -6.54 8.34 -5.57
C SER A 96 -7.73 7.62 -4.94
N LEU A 97 -8.04 7.92 -3.68
CA LEU A 97 -9.15 7.34 -2.92
C LEU A 97 -10.40 8.24 -2.87
N ALA A 98 -10.36 9.40 -3.51
CA ALA A 98 -11.49 10.33 -3.54
C ALA A 98 -12.73 9.74 -4.24
N ASP A 99 -13.88 10.36 -4.02
CA ASP A 99 -15.18 10.03 -4.64
C ASP A 99 -15.73 8.63 -4.33
N GLY A 100 -15.45 8.08 -3.14
CA GLY A 100 -15.95 6.76 -2.73
C GLY A 100 -15.25 5.58 -3.41
N ARG A 101 -14.04 5.82 -3.95
CA ARG A 101 -13.14 4.78 -4.45
C ARG A 101 -12.28 4.16 -3.34
N GLY A 102 -12.44 4.65 -2.10
CA GLY A 102 -11.89 4.16 -0.84
C GLY A 102 -12.97 4.13 0.22
#